data_AF-X1W2Z6-F1
#
_entry.id   AF-X1W2Z6-F1
#
_cell.length_a   1.000
_cell.length_b   1.000
_cell.length_c   1.000
_cell.angle_alpha   90.00
_cell.angle_beta   90.00
_cell.angle_gamma   90.00
#
_symmetry.space_group_name_H-M   'P 1'
#
loop_
_entity.id
_entity.type
_entity.pdbx_description
1 polymer ?
#
loop_
_entity_poly.entity_id
_entity_poly.type
_entity_poly.pdbx_seq_one_letter_code
_entity_poly.pdbx_strand_id
1 'polypeptide(L)' 'MNIQKIIESLSPNERKILPHLEEKNIQEICKKSNLDKISVLRSLKYLKNKKIIFSTNKEEISKKTA' A
#
# COMPACT_ATOMS: atom_id res chain seq x y z
N MET A 1 -18.96 0.60 5.53
CA MET A 1 -18.16 0.84 4.30
C MET A 1 -18.69 -0.11 3.24
N ASN A 2 -19.14 0.37 2.07
CA ASN A 2 -19.66 -0.53 1.03
C ASN A 2 -18.48 -1.05 0.20
N ILE A 3 -18.23 -2.36 0.22
CA ILE A 3 -17.09 -3.00 -0.45
C ILE A 3 -17.09 -2.75 -1.97
N GLN A 4 -18.26 -2.68 -2.60
CA GLN A 4 -18.38 -2.36 -4.03
C GLN A 4 -17.83 -0.96 -4.32
N LYS A 5 -18.22 0.03 -3.51
CA LYS A 5 -17.71 1.41 -3.63
C LYS A 5 -16.19 1.49 -3.44
N ILE A 6 -15.62 0.65 -2.56
CA ILE A 6 -14.17 0.57 -2.39
C ILE A 6 -13.54 0.04 -3.67
N ILE A 7 -14.01 -1.11 -4.18
CA ILE A 7 -13.47 -1.74 -5.38
C ILE A 7 -13.57 -0.81 -6.58
N GLU A 8 -14.70 -0.13 -6.76
CA GLU A 8 -14.94 0.90 -7.80
C GLU A 8 -13.95 2.06 -7.70
N SER A 9 -13.55 2.46 -6.49
CA SER A 9 -12.58 3.55 -6.28
C SER A 9 -11.11 3.16 -6.54
N LEU A 10 -10.82 1.86 -6.69
CA LEU A 10 -9.46 1.36 -6.91
C LEU A 10 -9.11 1.33 -8.39
N SER A 11 -7.97 1.93 -8.73
CA SER A 11 -7.35 1.82 -10.05
C SER A 11 -6.82 0.41 -10.31
N PRO A 12 -6.59 0.03 -11.58
CA PRO A 12 -6.04 -1.27 -11.95
C PRO A 12 -4.73 -1.59 -11.21
N ASN A 13 -3.85 -0.61 -11.05
CA ASN A 13 -2.57 -0.80 -10.37
C ASN A 13 -2.75 -1.04 -8.87
N GLU A 14 -3.64 -0.30 -8.22
CA GLU A 14 -3.95 -0.54 -6.81
C GLU A 14 -4.51 -1.94 -6.59
N ARG A 15 -5.43 -2.40 -7.45
CA ARG A 15 -5.98 -3.77 -7.40
C ARG A 15 -4.90 -4.84 -7.59
N LYS A 16 -3.93 -4.61 -8.48
CA LYS A 16 -2.80 -5.54 -8.71
C LYS A 16 -1.86 -5.64 -7.51
N ILE A 17 -1.74 -4.59 -6.70
CA ILE A 17 -0.80 -4.56 -5.56
C ILE A 17 -1.42 -5.13 -4.29
N LEU A 18 -2.75 -5.02 -4.11
CA LEU A 18 -3.45 -5.52 -2.93
C LEU A 18 -3.08 -6.97 -2.52
N PRO A 19 -3.01 -7.96 -3.44
CA PRO A 19 -2.66 -9.34 -3.08
C PRO A 19 -1.20 -9.54 -2.66
N HIS A 20 -0.37 -8.52 -2.80
CA HIS A 20 1.08 -8.58 -2.57
C HIS A 20 1.51 -7.59 -1.47
N LEU A 21 0.58 -7.07 -0.67
CA LEU A 21 0.91 -6.13 0.42
C LEU A 21 1.68 -6.78 1.58
N GLU A 22 1.65 -8.11 1.69
CA GLU A 22 2.38 -8.87 2.71
C GLU A 22 3.87 -9.03 2.39
N GLU A 23 4.29 -8.69 1.18
CA GLU A 23 5.69 -8.79 0.78
C GLU A 23 6.56 -7.81 1.59
N LYS A 24 7.71 -8.29 2.06
CA LYS A 24 8.59 -7.53 2.97
C LYS A 24 9.23 -6.31 2.33
N ASN A 25 9.32 -6.24 1.00
CA ASN A 25 9.99 -5.16 0.29
C ASN A 25 9.28 -4.80 -1.01
N ILE A 26 9.51 -3.57 -1.47
CA ILE A 26 8.91 -3.02 -2.70
C ILE A 26 9.34 -3.82 -3.94
N GLN A 27 10.53 -4.40 -3.96
CA GLN A 27 11.05 -5.10 -5.13
C GLN A 27 10.26 -6.39 -5.41
N GLU A 28 9.89 -7.14 -4.37
CA GLU A 28 9.04 -8.33 -4.50
C GLU A 28 7.62 -7.95 -4.92
N ILE A 29 7.08 -6.84 -4.42
CA ILE A 29 5.81 -6.30 -4.91
C ILE A 29 5.89 -5.99 -6.40
N CYS A 30 6.94 -5.30 -6.86
CA CYS A 30 7.13 -4.98 -8.28
C CYS A 30 7.15 -6.26 -9.14
N LYS A 31 7.92 -7.27 -8.73
CA LYS A 31 8.02 -8.56 -9.46
C LYS A 31 6.67 -9.27 -9.54
N LYS A 32 5.98 -9.43 -8.40
CA LYS A 32 4.71 -10.19 -8.32
C LYS A 32 3.54 -9.45 -8.97
N SER A 33 3.50 -8.12 -8.86
CA SER A 33 2.45 -7.30 -9.49
C SER A 33 2.70 -7.02 -10.97
N ASN A 34 3.91 -7.33 -11.48
CA ASN A 34 4.38 -6.96 -12.82
C ASN A 34 4.22 -5.46 -13.09
N LEU A 35 4.64 -4.64 -12.13
CA LEU A 35 4.61 -3.18 -12.20
C LEU A 35 6.01 -2.62 -11.94
N ASP A 36 6.28 -1.46 -12.52
CA ASP A 36 7.50 -0.71 -12.22
C ASP A 36 7.44 -0.10 -10.79
N LYS A 37 8.62 0.23 -10.27
CA LYS A 37 8.77 0.80 -8.92
C LYS A 37 7.96 2.09 -8.70
N ILE A 38 7.87 2.95 -9.71
CA ILE A 38 7.15 4.22 -9.58
C ILE A 38 5.65 3.96 -9.49
N SER A 39 5.13 3.05 -10.32
CA SER A 39 3.74 2.60 -10.25
C SER A 39 3.40 2.00 -8.89
N VAL A 40 4.25 1.12 -8.34
CA VAL A 40 4.05 0.53 -7.02
C VAL A 40 4.02 1.60 -5.92
N LEU A 41 5.02 2.47 -5.87
CA LEU A 41 5.09 3.54 -4.86
C LEU A 41 3.89 4.48 -4.94
N ARG A 42 3.47 4.85 -6.16
CA ARG A 42 2.32 5.71 -6.40
C ARG A 42 1.03 5.05 -5.93
N SER A 43 0.81 3.79 -6.26
CA SER A 43 -0.38 3.05 -5.82
C SER A 43 -0.43 2.84 -4.31
N LEU A 44 0.70 2.52 -3.65
CA LEU A 44 0.76 2.45 -2.19
C LEU A 44 0.40 3.79 -1.54
N LYS A 45 0.88 4.92 -2.10
CA LYS A 45 0.51 6.26 -1.64
C LYS A 45 -1.00 6.52 -1.77
N TYR A 46 -1.62 6.13 -2.89
CA TYR A 46 -3.06 6.30 -3.08
C TYR A 46 -3.89 5.41 -2.16
N LEU A 47 -3.51 4.14 -1.98
CA LEU A 47 -4.15 3.24 -1.03
C LEU A 47 -4.10 3.80 0.41
N LYS A 48 -2.98 4.42 0.79
CA LYS A 48 -2.82 5.10 2.09
C LYS A 48 -3.73 6.32 2.20
N ASN A 49 -3.80 7.16 1.16
CA ASN A 49 -4.70 8.33 1.12
C ASN A 49 -6.18 7.92 1.22
N LYS A 50 -6.54 6.79 0.64
CA LYS A 50 -7.88 6.17 0.74
C LYS A 50 -8.14 5.49 2.09
N LYS A 51 -7.15 5.46 3.00
CA LYS A 51 -7.20 4.78 4.30
C LYS A 51 -7.47 3.28 4.19
N ILE A 52 -7.07 2.66 3.07
CA ILE A 52 -7.19 1.22 2.83
C ILE A 52 -6.01 0.47 3.44
N ILE A 53 -4.81 1.07 3.37
CA ILE A 53 -3.60 0.54 3.98
C ILE A 53 -3.02 1.54 4.98
N PHE A 54 -2.36 1.03 6.01
CA PHE A 54 -1.62 1.82 6.98
C PHE A 54 -0.17 1.36 7.01
N SER A 55 0.76 2.31 7.02
CA SER A 55 2.18 1.98 7.25
C SER A 55 2.39 1.84 8.75
N THR A 56 2.71 0.64 9.22
CA THR A 56 3.16 0.43 10.60
C THR A 56 4.66 0.68 10.66
N ASN A 57 5.07 1.94 10.79
CA ASN A 57 6.45 2.22 11.16
C ASN A 57 6.59 1.88 12.65
N LYS A 58 7.44 0.89 13.00
CA LYS A 58 7.81 0.59 14.39
C LYS A 58 8.80 1.60 15.00
N GLU A 59 8.92 2.81 14.43
CA GLU A 59 9.79 3.87 14.92
C GLU A 59 8.97 5.15 15.16
N GLU A 60 8.34 5.23 16.33
CA GLU A 60 8.20 6.45 17.17
C GLU A 60 7.26 6.16 18.36
N ILE A 61 7.71 5.29 19.28
CA ILE A 61 7.29 5.32 20.70
C ILE A 61 8.57 5.29 21.58
N SER A 62 9.57 6.11 21.25
CA SER A 62 10.80 6.23 22.07
C SER A 62 11.42 7.64 22.11
N LYS A 63 10.64 8.71 21.87
CA LYS A 63 11.12 10.09 22.11
C LYS A 63 10.15 10.98 22.90
N LYS A 64 9.34 10.40 23.79
CA LYS A 64 8.60 11.15 24.83
C LYS A 64 8.82 10.53 26.21
N THR A 65 10.06 10.58 26.69
CA THR A 65 10.40 10.61 28.13
C THR A 65 11.90 10.86 28.29
N ALA A 66 12.27 12.13 28.45
CA ALA A 66 13.43 12.63 29.21
C ALA A 66 13.31 14.16 29.27
#